data_AF-L9L3Y8-F1
#
_entry.id   AF-L9L3Y8-F1
#
_cell.length_a   1.000
_cell.length_b   1.000
_cell.length_c   1.000
_cell.angle_alpha   90.00
_cell.angle_beta   90.00
_cell.angle_gamma   90.00
#
_symmetry.space_group_name_H-M   'P 1'
#
loop_
_entity.id
_entity.type
_entity.pdbx_description
1 polymer ?
#
loop_
_entity_poly.entity_id
_entity_poly.type
_entity_poly.pdbx_seq_one_letter_code
_entity_poly.pdbx_strand_id
1 'polypeptide(L)'
;MEGVQEKKKVPAAAETKKKAPAAMEATKKKVTAVPETLKKKRRNFAELKIKRLRKKFAQKMLRKARRKLIYEKAKHYHKEYRQMYRTEICMARMARKAGNFYVPAEPKLAFVIRIRGINGVSPKVRKVLQLLRLHQIFNGTFVKLNKASINMLRIVEPYIAWGYPNLKSVNELIYKRIYVVTIVGNFSIILLIQSSPQLRTPMYLFLSHLAFVDIGYSTLITPLMIVSFLRERTTIPVAGCIAQLGSDVALGTAECFLLAAMAYDRYVAICSPLLYSTHMSPRVCIILLVTSYLGGCVNASSCTGCLLSLTFCGPNEINHFFCDLPQLVKLSCTHIYIAEISPAVSAGSIIVITLFIIVVSYLYILHSILKMRSTEGRHKAFSTCTSHLTAVTLFYGTVTFVYVIPKSDHSSDHNKVVSVFYTVVIPMLNPLIYSLRNKDVKEAMRKLTMKLKFLF
;
A
#
# COMPACT_ATOMS: atom_id res chain seq x y z
N MET A 1 -16.75 28.36 47.66
CA MET A 1 -18.22 28.33 47.56
C MET A 1 -18.64 27.01 46.91
N GLU A 2 -19.90 26.65 47.11
CA GLU A 2 -20.57 25.37 46.87
C GLU A 2 -20.75 25.03 45.37
N GLY A 3 -21.13 23.80 44.96
CA GLY A 3 -21.33 22.57 45.73
C GLY A 3 -21.91 21.37 44.93
N VAL A 4 -21.70 20.18 45.50
CA VAL A 4 -22.43 18.88 45.41
C VAL A 4 -23.46 18.60 44.27
N GLN A 5 -23.11 17.63 43.42
CA GLN A 5 -23.88 16.47 42.90
C GLN A 5 -25.43 16.47 42.69
N GLU A 6 -25.82 16.10 41.46
CA GLU A 6 -26.62 14.88 41.08
C GLU A 6 -28.15 14.77 41.36
N LYS A 7 -28.97 14.50 40.30
CA LYS A 7 -29.95 13.37 40.23
C LYS A 7 -30.84 13.25 38.96
N LYS A 8 -31.23 11.99 38.66
CA LYS A 8 -32.41 11.52 37.85
C LYS A 8 -32.37 11.93 36.35
N LYS A 9 -33.25 11.46 35.44
CA LYS A 9 -34.55 10.70 35.40
C LYS A 9 -34.53 9.88 34.06
N VAL A 10 -35.29 8.85 33.64
CA VAL A 10 -36.50 8.02 33.94
C VAL A 10 -36.32 6.66 33.17
N PRO A 11 -37.25 5.69 33.01
CA PRO A 11 -38.48 5.31 33.75
C PRO A 11 -38.49 3.80 34.16
N ALA A 12 -39.64 3.29 34.65
CA ALA A 12 -39.92 1.86 34.89
C ALA A 12 -40.94 1.30 33.86
N ALA A 13 -41.18 -0.02 33.88
CA ALA A 13 -42.28 -0.70 33.19
C ALA A 13 -42.93 -1.75 34.12
N ALA A 14 -44.22 -2.06 33.91
CA ALA A 14 -45.10 -2.67 34.91
C ALA A 14 -45.23 -4.22 34.82
N GLU A 15 -45.85 -4.79 35.85
CA GLU A 15 -46.14 -6.23 35.97
C GLU A 15 -47.18 -6.74 34.95
N THR A 16 -47.19 -8.05 34.71
CA THR A 16 -48.41 -8.78 34.31
C THR A 16 -48.39 -10.20 34.89
N LYS A 17 -49.38 -10.53 35.72
CA LYS A 17 -49.49 -11.84 36.38
C LYS A 17 -50.07 -12.90 35.43
N LYS A 18 -49.56 -14.14 35.48
CA LYS A 18 -50.30 -15.34 35.03
C LYS A 18 -49.97 -16.57 35.90
N LYS A 19 -50.96 -17.46 36.01
CA LYS A 19 -51.03 -18.60 36.95
C LYS A 19 -49.81 -19.53 36.94
N ALA A 20 -49.49 -20.07 38.11
CA ALA A 20 -48.71 -21.31 38.24
C ALA A 20 -49.62 -22.55 38.15
N PRO A 21 -49.13 -23.68 37.62
CA PRO A 21 -49.64 -25.03 37.90
C PRO A 21 -48.86 -25.69 39.06
N ALA A 22 -49.29 -26.89 39.46
CA ALA A 22 -48.85 -27.62 40.65
C ALA A 22 -47.37 -28.07 40.64
N ALA A 23 -46.92 -28.53 41.81
CA ALA A 23 -45.54 -28.91 42.09
C ALA A 23 -45.02 -30.10 41.26
N MET A 24 -43.73 -30.05 40.92
CA MET A 24 -42.92 -31.24 40.69
C MET A 24 -41.57 -31.09 41.41
N GLU A 25 -40.98 -32.21 41.81
CA GLU A 25 -40.00 -32.30 42.89
C GLU A 25 -38.61 -31.75 42.54
N ALA A 26 -38.37 -30.47 42.86
CA ALA A 26 -37.08 -29.81 42.66
C ALA A 26 -36.09 -30.13 43.81
N THR A 27 -35.37 -31.26 43.69
CA THR A 27 -34.30 -31.62 44.63
C THR A 27 -33.27 -30.49 44.79
N LYS A 28 -33.17 -29.92 46.00
CA LYS A 28 -32.13 -28.94 46.37
C LYS A 28 -30.75 -29.60 46.37
N LYS A 29 -30.12 -29.71 45.20
CA LYS A 29 -28.69 -30.03 45.08
C LYS A 29 -27.90 -28.98 45.88
N LYS A 30 -27.41 -29.37 47.07
CA LYS A 30 -26.43 -28.59 47.83
C LYS A 30 -25.24 -28.33 46.89
N VAL A 31 -25.09 -27.08 46.45
CA VAL A 31 -23.91 -26.67 45.69
C VAL A 31 -22.72 -26.82 46.63
N THR A 32 -21.87 -27.82 46.36
CA THR A 32 -20.71 -28.11 47.18
C THR A 32 -19.82 -26.86 47.26
N ALA A 33 -19.54 -26.43 48.49
CA ALA A 33 -18.86 -25.16 48.72
C ALA A 33 -17.47 -25.19 48.06
N VAL A 34 -17.30 -24.42 46.98
CA VAL A 34 -16.07 -24.44 46.16
C VAL A 34 -14.85 -24.25 47.07
N PRO A 35 -13.87 -25.18 47.08
CA PRO A 35 -12.72 -25.10 47.97
C PRO A 35 -12.01 -23.74 47.96
N GLU A 36 -11.62 -23.27 49.15
CA GLU A 36 -10.89 -22.02 49.37
C GLU A 36 -9.68 -21.87 48.44
N THR A 37 -8.93 -22.95 48.24
CA THR A 37 -7.79 -23.04 47.33
C THR A 37 -8.16 -22.71 45.87
N LEU A 38 -9.31 -23.19 45.39
CA LEU A 38 -9.82 -22.90 44.04
C LEU A 38 -10.39 -21.48 43.94
N LYS A 39 -11.05 -20.96 44.99
CA LYS A 39 -11.46 -19.54 45.04
C LYS A 39 -10.24 -18.61 44.97
N LYS A 40 -9.20 -18.88 45.78
CA LYS A 40 -7.93 -18.13 45.82
C LYS A 40 -7.19 -18.21 44.48
N LYS A 41 -7.09 -19.41 43.88
CA LYS A 41 -6.51 -19.61 42.53
C LYS A 41 -7.28 -18.81 41.47
N ARG A 42 -8.62 -18.80 41.49
CA ARG A 42 -9.44 -17.98 40.57
C ARG A 42 -9.22 -16.47 40.76
N ARG A 43 -9.14 -15.97 42.00
CA ARG A 43 -8.80 -14.56 42.30
C ARG A 43 -7.42 -14.19 41.74
N ASN A 44 -6.38 -14.96 42.06
CA ASN A 44 -5.02 -14.73 41.57
C ASN A 44 -4.94 -14.71 40.03
N PHE A 45 -5.65 -15.61 39.33
CA PHE A 45 -5.71 -15.60 37.87
C PHE A 45 -6.45 -14.37 37.31
N ALA A 46 -7.54 -13.92 37.97
CA ALA A 46 -8.25 -12.70 37.58
C ALA A 46 -7.37 -11.45 37.77
N GLU A 47 -6.68 -11.32 38.91
CA GLU A 47 -5.71 -10.25 39.17
C GLU A 47 -4.56 -10.26 38.16
N LEU A 48 -3.99 -11.42 37.85
CA LEU A 48 -2.93 -11.53 36.84
C LEU A 48 -3.44 -11.12 35.45
N LYS A 49 -4.69 -11.45 35.10
CA LYS A 49 -5.36 -11.03 33.86
C LYS A 49 -5.59 -9.52 33.84
N ILE A 50 -6.04 -8.92 34.94
CA ILE A 50 -6.19 -7.46 35.10
C ILE A 50 -4.84 -6.75 35.03
N LYS A 51 -3.79 -7.25 35.70
CA LYS A 51 -2.42 -6.70 35.66
C LYS A 51 -1.82 -6.78 34.24
N ARG A 52 -2.06 -7.87 33.51
CA ARG A 52 -1.71 -8.01 32.08
C ARG A 52 -2.51 -7.04 31.18
N LEU A 53 -3.81 -6.83 31.43
CA LEU A 53 -4.64 -5.88 30.69
C LEU A 53 -4.22 -4.43 30.96
N ARG A 54 -3.99 -4.03 32.22
CA ARG A 54 -3.45 -2.72 32.61
C ARG A 54 -2.09 -2.46 31.92
N LYS A 55 -1.17 -3.44 31.92
CA LYS A 55 0.12 -3.33 31.21
C LYS A 55 -0.05 -3.18 29.69
N LYS A 56 -0.97 -3.93 29.05
CA LYS A 56 -1.30 -3.77 27.61
C LYS A 56 -1.91 -2.39 27.33
N PHE A 57 -2.78 -1.88 28.19
CA PHE A 57 -3.42 -0.57 28.03
C PHE A 57 -2.39 0.57 28.16
N ALA A 58 -1.57 0.56 29.22
CA ALA A 58 -0.48 1.51 29.40
C ALA A 58 0.49 1.49 28.20
N GLN A 59 0.85 0.31 27.69
CA GLN A 59 1.71 0.18 26.50
C GLN A 59 1.02 0.67 25.21
N LYS A 60 -0.31 0.55 25.08
CA LYS A 60 -1.10 1.13 23.98
C LYS A 60 -1.11 2.66 24.07
N MET A 61 -1.30 3.22 25.26
CA MET A 61 -1.28 4.67 25.49
C MET A 61 0.11 5.27 25.24
N LEU A 62 1.18 4.63 25.74
CA LEU A 62 2.57 5.05 25.48
C LEU A 62 2.92 4.97 23.98
N ARG A 63 2.43 3.95 23.26
CA ARG A 63 2.54 3.89 21.79
C ARG A 63 1.76 5.01 21.09
N LYS A 64 0.57 5.40 21.57
CA LYS A 64 -0.20 6.54 21.05
C LYS A 64 0.53 7.87 21.28
N ALA A 65 1.04 8.11 22.49
CA ALA A 65 1.83 9.28 22.83
C ALA A 65 3.12 9.38 22.01
N ARG A 66 3.88 8.28 21.89
CA ARG A 66 5.10 8.24 21.07
C ARG A 66 4.81 8.47 19.58
N ARG A 67 3.68 7.99 19.05
CA ARG A 67 3.23 8.33 17.68
C ARG A 67 2.93 9.82 17.53
N LYS A 68 2.23 10.45 18.47
CA LYS A 68 1.98 11.91 18.42
C LYS A 68 3.29 12.70 18.46
N LEU A 69 4.22 12.35 19.36
CA LEU A 69 5.53 13.01 19.44
C LEU A 69 6.36 12.85 18.15
N ILE A 70 6.34 11.68 17.51
CA ILE A 70 6.98 11.47 16.21
C ILE A 70 6.34 12.35 15.13
N TYR A 71 5.01 12.45 15.12
CA TYR A 71 4.28 13.28 14.15
C TYR A 71 4.58 14.78 14.31
N GLU A 72 4.55 15.32 15.52
CA GLU A 72 4.88 16.74 15.74
C GLU A 72 6.35 17.04 15.40
N LYS A 73 7.29 16.11 15.69
CA LYS A 73 8.69 16.26 15.26
C LYS A 73 8.84 16.24 13.74
N ALA A 74 8.14 15.32 13.04
CA ALA A 74 8.14 15.29 11.58
C ALA A 74 7.55 16.59 10.99
N LYS A 75 6.48 17.12 11.57
CA LYS A 75 5.86 18.39 11.20
C LYS A 75 6.80 19.59 11.41
N HIS A 76 7.57 19.61 12.50
CA HIS A 76 8.61 20.60 12.75
C HIS A 76 9.68 20.56 11.66
N TYR A 77 10.32 19.39 11.47
CA TYR A 77 11.38 19.22 10.46
C TYR A 77 10.89 19.56 9.04
N HIS A 78 9.64 19.21 8.68
CA HIS A 78 9.08 19.58 7.37
C HIS A 78 8.96 21.10 7.18
N LYS A 79 8.55 21.84 8.22
CA LYS A 79 8.53 23.32 8.19
C LYS A 79 9.95 23.89 8.08
N GLU A 80 10.87 23.34 8.87
CA GLU A 80 12.29 23.72 8.94
C GLU A 80 13.00 23.55 7.59
N TYR A 81 12.94 22.35 6.98
CA TYR A 81 13.49 22.10 5.64
C TYR A 81 12.84 22.95 4.55
N ARG A 82 11.51 23.14 4.58
CA ARG A 82 10.81 24.02 3.62
C ARG A 82 11.25 25.48 3.77
N GLN A 83 11.58 25.92 4.99
CA GLN A 83 12.10 27.27 5.24
C GLN A 83 13.56 27.41 4.79
N MET A 84 14.42 26.44 5.10
CA MET A 84 15.81 26.42 4.61
C MET A 84 15.89 26.51 3.08
N TYR A 85 15.16 25.65 2.37
CA TYR A 85 15.14 25.63 0.90
C TYR A 85 14.66 26.96 0.28
N ARG A 86 13.67 27.62 0.90
CA ARG A 86 13.25 28.98 0.50
C ARG A 86 14.34 30.02 0.73
N THR A 87 15.06 29.93 1.84
CA THR A 87 16.19 30.82 2.16
C THR A 87 17.36 30.62 1.21
N GLU A 88 17.74 29.38 0.87
CA GLU A 88 18.79 29.08 -0.12
C GLU A 88 18.45 29.68 -1.49
N ILE A 89 17.22 29.48 -1.99
CA ILE A 89 16.75 30.10 -3.24
C ILE A 89 16.78 31.63 -3.17
N CYS A 90 16.40 32.21 -2.01
CA CYS A 90 16.43 33.65 -1.81
C CYS A 90 17.87 34.21 -1.86
N MET A 91 18.79 33.58 -1.12
CA MET A 91 20.21 33.95 -1.10
C MET A 91 20.87 33.78 -2.47
N ALA A 92 20.56 32.71 -3.21
CA ALA A 92 21.07 32.50 -4.57
C ALA A 92 20.58 33.57 -5.56
N ARG A 93 19.32 34.04 -5.42
CA ARG A 93 18.77 35.16 -6.21
C ARG A 93 19.39 36.50 -5.82
N MET A 94 19.58 36.75 -4.52
CA MET A 94 20.23 37.97 -4.02
C MET A 94 21.69 38.06 -4.48
N ALA A 95 22.45 36.96 -4.39
CA ALA A 95 23.81 36.87 -4.89
C ALA A 95 23.87 37.23 -6.38
N ARG A 96 23.07 36.57 -7.24
CA ARG A 96 22.98 36.91 -8.67
C ARG A 96 22.63 38.37 -8.93
N LYS A 97 21.67 38.95 -8.19
CA LYS A 97 21.31 40.38 -8.34
C LYS A 97 22.47 41.32 -7.96
N ALA A 98 23.31 40.91 -7.03
CA ALA A 98 24.51 41.63 -6.62
C ALA A 98 25.79 41.26 -7.42
N GLY A 99 25.67 40.55 -8.55
CA GLY A 99 26.82 40.08 -9.35
C GLY A 99 27.69 39.00 -8.68
N ASN A 100 27.26 38.48 -7.53
CA ASN A 100 28.01 37.56 -6.67
C ASN A 100 27.61 36.09 -6.88
N PHE A 101 28.52 35.17 -6.57
CA PHE A 101 28.26 33.74 -6.58
C PHE A 101 27.71 33.27 -5.22
N TYR A 102 26.69 32.42 -5.24
CA TYR A 102 26.19 31.73 -4.05
C TYR A 102 26.84 30.35 -3.94
N VAL A 103 27.57 30.11 -2.85
CA VAL A 103 28.18 28.82 -2.54
C VAL A 103 27.31 28.10 -1.50
N PRO A 104 26.76 26.91 -1.78
CA PRO A 104 25.97 26.15 -0.82
C PRO A 104 26.86 25.60 0.31
N ALA A 105 26.27 25.40 1.50
CA ALA A 105 27.01 24.93 2.67
C ALA A 105 27.51 23.49 2.51
N GLU A 106 28.74 23.20 2.98
CA GLU A 106 29.28 21.84 2.94
C GLU A 106 28.41 20.83 3.73
N PRO A 107 28.21 19.61 3.20
CA PRO A 107 27.45 18.57 3.88
C PRO A 107 28.20 18.09 5.14
N LYS A 108 27.51 18.13 6.29
CA LYS A 108 28.09 17.80 7.61
C LYS A 108 27.98 16.31 7.98
N LEU A 109 27.38 15.49 7.11
CA LEU A 109 27.12 14.06 7.32
C LEU A 109 27.28 13.29 6.01
N ALA A 110 27.92 12.12 6.06
CA ALA A 110 27.89 11.12 5.00
C ALA A 110 27.18 9.84 5.49
N PHE A 111 26.57 9.10 4.57
CA PHE A 111 26.29 7.68 4.75
C PHE A 111 27.40 6.88 4.05
N VAL A 112 27.88 5.84 4.70
CA VAL A 112 29.04 5.05 4.28
C VAL A 112 28.65 3.58 4.36
N ILE A 113 28.71 2.84 3.25
CA ILE A 113 28.43 1.40 3.20
C ILE A 113 29.67 0.65 2.69
N ARG A 114 30.02 -0.46 3.34
CA ARG A 114 31.16 -1.28 2.91
C ARG A 114 30.74 -2.24 1.80
N ILE A 115 31.48 -2.28 0.71
CA ILE A 115 31.14 -3.04 -0.51
C ILE A 115 32.10 -4.20 -0.82
N ARG A 116 33.27 -4.30 -0.15
CA ARG A 116 34.26 -5.37 -0.38
C ARG A 116 34.73 -6.08 0.89
N GLY A 117 35.38 -7.24 0.70
CA GLY A 117 36.04 -8.03 1.74
C GLY A 117 37.25 -7.33 2.38
N ILE A 118 37.82 -7.95 3.41
CA ILE A 118 39.04 -7.46 4.11
C ILE A 118 40.21 -8.46 4.05
N ASN A 119 40.07 -9.53 3.26
CA ASN A 119 41.13 -10.51 3.01
C ASN A 119 42.22 -9.85 2.14
N GLY A 120 43.50 -10.04 2.48
CA GLY A 120 44.62 -9.32 1.84
C GLY A 120 44.71 -7.82 2.13
N VAL A 121 43.75 -7.22 2.86
CA VAL A 121 43.70 -5.76 3.08
C VAL A 121 44.66 -5.32 4.18
N SER A 122 45.42 -4.25 3.90
CA SER A 122 46.48 -3.73 4.75
C SER A 122 46.00 -3.33 6.16
N PRO A 123 46.86 -3.40 7.20
CA PRO A 123 46.47 -3.10 8.58
C PRO A 123 45.87 -1.70 8.76
N LYS A 124 46.39 -0.69 8.03
CA LYS A 124 45.91 0.70 8.06
C LYS A 124 44.47 0.81 7.57
N VAL A 125 44.15 0.26 6.40
CA VAL A 125 42.79 0.25 5.83
C VAL A 125 41.84 -0.55 6.73
N ARG A 126 42.29 -1.70 7.25
CA ARG A 126 41.51 -2.53 8.19
C ARG A 126 41.16 -1.78 9.48
N LYS A 127 42.09 -1.02 10.06
CA LYS A 127 41.86 -0.22 11.26
C LYS A 127 40.89 0.94 11.01
N VAL A 128 40.98 1.62 9.86
CA VAL A 128 40.03 2.68 9.51
C VAL A 128 38.62 2.13 9.29
N LEU A 129 38.46 0.99 8.61
CA LEU A 129 37.14 0.33 8.49
C LEU A 129 36.54 -0.04 9.87
N GLN A 130 37.37 -0.46 10.84
CA GLN A 130 36.92 -0.70 12.22
C GLN A 130 36.48 0.60 12.93
N LEU A 131 37.22 1.70 12.78
CA LEU A 131 36.86 3.00 13.36
C LEU A 131 35.53 3.54 12.81
N LEU A 132 35.26 3.31 11.52
CA LEU A 132 33.98 3.63 10.86
C LEU A 132 32.85 2.61 11.18
N ARG A 133 33.13 1.58 12.01
CA ARG A 133 32.23 0.48 12.41
C ARG A 133 31.75 -0.41 11.26
N LEU A 134 32.52 -0.50 10.18
CA LEU A 134 32.21 -1.23 8.94
C LEU A 134 32.67 -2.70 9.01
N HIS A 135 32.21 -3.40 10.05
CA HIS A 135 32.66 -4.77 10.37
C HIS A 135 32.24 -5.83 9.33
N GLN A 136 31.06 -5.70 8.73
CA GLN A 136 30.49 -6.61 7.74
C GLN A 136 30.37 -5.94 6.36
N ILE A 137 30.33 -6.74 5.29
CA ILE A 137 29.99 -6.27 3.95
C ILE A 137 28.49 -5.91 3.93
N PHE A 138 28.13 -4.87 3.19
CA PHE A 138 26.80 -4.25 3.15
C PHE A 138 26.32 -3.63 4.48
N ASN A 139 27.14 -3.61 5.54
CA ASN A 139 26.86 -2.78 6.70
C ASN A 139 27.09 -1.30 6.37
N GLY A 140 26.18 -0.43 6.83
CA GLY A 140 26.18 0.99 6.55
C GLY A 140 26.10 1.85 7.80
N THR A 141 26.90 2.92 7.86
CA THR A 141 27.01 3.83 9.01
C THR A 141 26.92 5.29 8.60
N PHE A 142 26.31 6.12 9.45
CA PHE A 142 26.33 7.57 9.30
C PHE A 142 27.57 8.14 9.98
N VAL A 143 28.35 8.92 9.24
CA VAL A 143 29.64 9.47 9.66
C VAL A 143 29.57 10.99 9.62
N LYS A 144 29.83 11.65 10.76
CA LYS A 144 29.95 13.12 10.81
C LYS A 144 31.20 13.54 10.05
N LEU A 145 31.04 14.47 9.11
CA LEU A 145 32.12 14.93 8.26
C LEU A 145 32.94 16.02 8.97
N ASN A 146 34.25 15.86 8.86
CA ASN A 146 35.30 16.81 9.20
C ASN A 146 36.57 16.40 8.40
N LYS A 147 37.63 17.21 8.46
CA LYS A 147 38.88 16.97 7.71
C LYS A 147 39.51 15.59 7.97
N ALA A 148 39.39 15.06 9.20
CA ALA A 148 39.89 13.73 9.55
C ALA A 148 38.98 12.61 9.01
N SER A 149 37.65 12.73 9.13
CA SER A 149 36.68 11.79 8.54
C SER A 149 36.85 11.67 7.02
N ILE A 150 37.01 12.79 6.32
CA ILE A 150 37.19 12.80 4.86
C ILE A 150 38.49 12.09 4.46
N ASN A 151 39.59 12.33 5.19
CA ASN A 151 40.85 11.63 4.96
C ASN A 151 40.76 10.13 5.28
N MET A 152 40.01 9.73 6.32
CA MET A 152 39.71 8.32 6.60
C MET A 152 38.91 7.66 5.46
N LEU A 153 37.91 8.36 4.90
CA LEU A 153 37.09 7.84 3.80
C LEU A 153 37.93 7.63 2.54
N ARG A 154 38.76 8.60 2.15
CA ARG A 154 39.73 8.46 1.03
C ARG A 154 40.67 7.25 1.18
N ILE A 155 41.15 6.96 2.39
CA ILE A 155 42.03 5.81 2.67
C ILE A 155 41.33 4.46 2.42
N VAL A 156 40.01 4.38 2.61
CA VAL A 156 39.23 3.13 2.47
C VAL A 156 38.34 3.11 1.23
N GLU A 157 38.40 4.15 0.39
CA GLU A 157 37.52 4.39 -0.76
C GLU A 157 37.37 3.20 -1.71
N PRO A 158 38.42 2.42 -2.06
CA PRO A 158 38.27 1.21 -2.89
C PRO A 158 37.44 0.07 -2.26
N TYR A 159 37.02 0.20 -0.99
CA TYR A 159 36.30 -0.82 -0.21
C TYR A 159 34.92 -0.34 0.28
N ILE A 160 34.59 0.94 0.10
CA ILE A 160 33.33 1.56 0.53
C ILE A 160 32.63 2.24 -0.65
N ALA A 161 31.31 2.37 -0.57
CA ALA A 161 30.58 3.42 -1.27
C ALA A 161 30.13 4.43 -0.22
N TRP A 162 30.26 5.73 -0.49
CA TRP A 162 29.84 6.77 0.43
C TRP A 162 29.27 7.98 -0.31
N GLY A 163 28.43 8.74 0.39
CA GLY A 163 27.79 9.94 -0.18
C GLY A 163 26.95 10.69 0.85
N TYR A 164 26.49 11.87 0.47
CA TYR A 164 25.75 12.76 1.35
C TYR A 164 24.25 12.41 1.34
N PRO A 165 23.63 12.08 2.50
CA PRO A 165 22.23 11.65 2.56
C PRO A 165 21.27 12.84 2.41
N ASN A 166 21.03 13.26 1.17
CA ASN A 166 19.98 14.22 0.81
C ASN A 166 18.60 13.54 0.88
N LEU A 167 17.56 14.27 1.30
CA LEU A 167 16.15 13.85 1.22
C LEU A 167 15.80 13.30 -0.19
N LYS A 168 16.31 13.95 -1.24
CA LYS A 168 16.21 13.53 -2.65
C LYS A 168 16.73 12.10 -2.87
N SER A 169 17.96 11.82 -2.45
CA SER A 169 18.61 10.50 -2.58
C SER A 169 17.98 9.42 -1.68
N VAL A 170 17.49 9.80 -0.49
CA VAL A 170 16.76 8.88 0.40
C VAL A 170 15.42 8.48 -0.23
N ASN A 171 14.68 9.43 -0.79
CA ASN A 171 13.43 9.16 -1.50
C ASN A 171 13.67 8.30 -2.75
N GLU A 172 14.66 8.65 -3.58
CA GLU A 172 15.07 7.87 -4.76
C GLU A 172 15.37 6.41 -4.40
N LEU A 173 16.18 6.17 -3.36
CA LEU A 173 16.53 4.83 -2.89
C LEU A 173 15.29 4.05 -2.41
N ILE A 174 14.33 4.72 -1.77
CA ILE A 174 13.05 4.12 -1.36
C ILE A 174 12.22 3.73 -2.59
N TYR A 175 12.02 4.64 -3.55
CA TYR A 175 11.25 4.35 -4.77
C TYR A 175 11.87 3.23 -5.61
N LYS A 176 13.18 3.30 -5.84
CA LYS A 176 13.93 2.27 -6.58
C LYS A 176 13.86 0.91 -5.91
N ARG A 177 13.92 0.86 -4.57
CA ARG A 177 13.76 -0.39 -3.81
C ARG A 177 12.33 -0.93 -3.89
N ILE A 178 11.31 -0.08 -3.78
CA ILE A 178 9.92 -0.52 -3.89
C ILE A 178 9.65 -1.04 -5.30
N TYR A 179 10.07 -0.32 -6.35
CA TYR A 179 9.94 -0.76 -7.75
C TYR A 179 10.51 -2.17 -7.96
N VAL A 180 11.76 -2.42 -7.54
CA VAL A 180 12.37 -3.75 -7.65
C VAL A 180 11.59 -4.82 -6.88
N VAL A 181 11.08 -4.52 -5.68
CA VAL A 181 10.26 -5.45 -4.89
C VAL A 181 8.92 -5.74 -5.59
N THR A 182 8.26 -4.74 -6.17
CA THR A 182 6.98 -4.90 -6.87
C THR A 182 7.13 -5.69 -8.16
N ILE A 183 8.14 -5.40 -8.99
CA ILE A 183 8.42 -6.12 -10.24
C ILE A 183 8.78 -7.58 -9.94
N VAL A 184 9.74 -7.82 -9.03
CA VAL A 184 10.14 -9.20 -8.66
C VAL A 184 8.99 -9.96 -8.01
N GLY A 185 8.20 -9.32 -7.14
CA GLY A 185 7.06 -9.94 -6.46
C GLY A 185 5.95 -10.39 -7.40
N ASN A 186 5.56 -9.53 -8.33
CA ASN A 186 4.54 -9.85 -9.34
C ASN A 186 5.04 -10.86 -10.38
N PHE A 187 6.27 -10.69 -10.88
CA PHE A 187 6.87 -11.63 -11.84
C PHE A 187 7.02 -13.04 -11.22
N SER A 188 7.37 -13.10 -9.93
CA SER A 188 7.43 -14.36 -9.18
C SER A 188 6.07 -15.07 -9.12
N ILE A 189 4.95 -14.34 -9.04
CA ILE A 189 3.59 -14.92 -9.06
C ILE A 189 3.25 -15.49 -10.44
N ILE A 190 3.56 -14.76 -11.52
CA ILE A 190 3.36 -15.23 -12.90
C ILE A 190 4.13 -16.54 -13.14
N LEU A 191 5.43 -16.56 -12.82
CA LEU A 191 6.27 -17.76 -12.93
C LEU A 191 5.75 -18.92 -12.08
N LEU A 192 5.32 -18.66 -10.84
CA LEU A 192 4.81 -19.67 -9.92
C LEU A 192 3.57 -20.38 -10.47
N ILE A 193 2.63 -19.61 -11.04
CA ILE A 193 1.36 -20.12 -11.57
C ILE A 193 1.61 -20.91 -12.86
N GLN A 194 2.46 -20.42 -13.77
CA GLN A 194 2.85 -21.13 -14.99
C GLN A 194 3.55 -22.47 -14.67
N SER A 195 4.48 -22.46 -13.70
CA SER A 195 5.32 -23.61 -13.30
C SER A 195 4.60 -24.66 -12.44
N SER A 196 3.42 -24.34 -11.88
CA SER A 196 2.73 -25.20 -10.91
C SER A 196 1.38 -25.67 -11.45
N PRO A 197 1.24 -26.93 -11.92
CA PRO A 197 -0.06 -27.48 -12.34
C PRO A 197 -1.14 -27.36 -11.25
N GLN A 198 -0.75 -27.46 -9.98
CA GLN A 198 -1.59 -27.29 -8.79
C GLN A 198 -2.20 -25.87 -8.64
N LEU A 199 -1.71 -24.89 -9.40
CA LEU A 199 -2.20 -23.50 -9.43
C LEU A 199 -2.89 -23.14 -10.76
N ARG A 200 -3.13 -24.09 -11.68
CA ARG A 200 -3.82 -23.81 -12.96
C ARG A 200 -5.35 -23.81 -12.79
N THR A 201 -5.87 -22.90 -11.97
CA THR A 201 -7.31 -22.64 -11.84
C THR A 201 -7.68 -21.24 -12.36
N PRO A 202 -8.94 -20.99 -12.76
CA PRO A 202 -9.41 -19.68 -13.20
C PRO A 202 -9.04 -18.53 -12.25
N MET A 203 -9.23 -18.68 -10.94
CA MET A 203 -8.86 -17.65 -9.95
C MET A 203 -7.38 -17.24 -10.01
N TYR A 204 -6.48 -18.19 -10.26
CA TYR A 204 -5.04 -17.93 -10.39
C TYR A 204 -4.68 -17.40 -11.79
N LEU A 205 -5.39 -17.79 -12.84
CA LEU A 205 -5.23 -17.18 -14.16
C LEU A 205 -5.52 -15.67 -14.12
N PHE A 206 -6.65 -15.26 -13.52
CA PHE A 206 -6.96 -13.84 -13.31
C PHE A 206 -5.91 -13.14 -12.42
N LEU A 207 -5.40 -13.82 -11.37
CA LEU A 207 -4.32 -13.27 -10.54
C LEU A 207 -3.00 -13.08 -11.31
N SER A 208 -2.68 -13.94 -12.27
CA SER A 208 -1.49 -13.79 -13.13
C SER A 208 -1.62 -12.58 -14.06
N HIS A 209 -2.84 -12.30 -14.54
CA HIS A 209 -3.13 -11.11 -15.34
C HIS A 209 -3.17 -9.83 -14.51
N LEU A 210 -3.67 -9.89 -13.27
CA LEU A 210 -3.57 -8.79 -12.30
C LEU A 210 -2.11 -8.45 -11.99
N ALA A 211 -1.27 -9.46 -11.75
CA ALA A 211 0.17 -9.27 -11.52
C ALA A 211 0.91 -8.67 -12.74
N PHE A 212 0.44 -8.96 -13.97
CA PHE A 212 0.95 -8.31 -15.18
C PHE A 212 0.52 -6.84 -15.27
N VAL A 213 -0.73 -6.53 -14.91
CA VAL A 213 -1.23 -5.14 -14.81
C VAL A 213 -0.45 -4.36 -13.74
N ASP A 214 -0.23 -4.94 -12.56
CA ASP A 214 0.60 -4.38 -11.47
C ASP A 214 2.03 -4.02 -11.94
N ILE A 215 2.64 -4.86 -12.78
CA ILE A 215 3.95 -4.61 -13.40
C ILE A 215 3.88 -3.42 -14.35
N GLY A 216 2.88 -3.38 -15.23
CA GLY A 216 2.68 -2.26 -16.16
C GLY A 216 2.47 -0.93 -15.42
N TYR A 217 1.58 -0.92 -14.43
CA TYR A 217 1.27 0.23 -13.58
C TYR A 217 2.52 0.78 -12.89
N SER A 218 3.30 -0.13 -12.28
CA SER A 218 4.57 0.20 -11.63
C SER A 218 5.61 0.79 -12.60
N THR A 219 5.61 0.31 -13.86
CA THR A 219 6.60 0.67 -14.89
C THR A 219 6.24 1.97 -15.63
N LEU A 220 4.97 2.31 -15.76
CA LEU A 220 4.52 3.60 -16.30
C LEU A 220 4.82 4.77 -15.35
N ILE A 221 4.66 4.55 -14.05
CA ILE A 221 4.70 5.64 -13.06
C ILE A 221 6.08 5.74 -12.39
N THR A 222 6.61 4.64 -11.82
CA THR A 222 7.76 4.73 -10.91
C THR A 222 9.08 5.18 -11.57
N PRO A 223 9.46 4.72 -12.78
CA PRO A 223 10.65 5.21 -13.47
C PRO A 223 10.59 6.71 -13.75
N LEU A 224 9.43 7.22 -14.18
CA LEU A 224 9.25 8.66 -14.38
C LEU A 224 9.40 9.42 -13.06
N MET A 225 8.74 8.96 -11.98
CA MET A 225 8.87 9.61 -10.67
C MET A 225 10.34 9.67 -10.21
N ILE A 226 11.10 8.59 -10.39
CA ILE A 226 12.53 8.55 -10.07
C ILE A 226 13.32 9.61 -10.87
N VAL A 227 13.07 9.74 -12.17
CA VAL A 227 13.72 10.79 -13.01
C VAL A 227 13.27 12.20 -12.61
N SER A 228 11.99 12.39 -12.26
CA SER A 228 11.41 13.65 -11.77
C SER A 228 11.92 14.06 -10.37
N PHE A 229 12.36 13.11 -9.54
CA PHE A 229 13.13 13.43 -8.33
C PHE A 229 14.61 13.72 -8.63
N LEU A 230 15.21 13.02 -9.60
CA LEU A 230 16.63 13.15 -9.95
C LEU A 230 16.98 14.46 -10.68
N ARG A 231 16.11 14.98 -11.55
CA ARG A 231 16.31 16.27 -12.26
C ARG A 231 15.58 17.41 -11.53
N GLU A 232 16.08 18.65 -11.64
CA GLU A 232 15.39 19.81 -11.04
C GLU A 232 14.19 20.28 -11.87
N ARG A 233 14.21 19.99 -13.17
CA ARG A 233 13.07 20.11 -14.10
C ARG A 233 13.10 18.90 -15.04
N THR A 234 11.98 18.21 -15.17
CA THR A 234 11.77 17.13 -16.15
C THR A 234 10.84 17.59 -17.26
N THR A 235 11.40 17.73 -18.46
CA THR A 235 10.65 17.99 -19.70
C THR A 235 10.11 16.67 -20.25
N ILE A 236 8.78 16.52 -20.28
CA ILE A 236 8.07 15.40 -20.91
C ILE A 236 7.37 15.96 -22.16
N PRO A 237 7.48 15.34 -23.35
CA PRO A 237 6.71 15.76 -24.51
C PRO A 237 5.21 15.52 -24.27
N VAL A 238 4.35 16.42 -24.77
CA VAL A 238 2.88 16.33 -24.56
C VAL A 238 2.33 14.97 -25.04
N ALA A 239 2.80 14.46 -26.17
CA ALA A 239 2.44 13.11 -26.65
C ALA A 239 2.81 11.99 -25.66
N GLY A 240 3.97 12.08 -24.99
CA GLY A 240 4.37 11.11 -23.95
C GLY A 240 3.56 11.25 -22.67
N CYS A 241 3.14 12.48 -22.33
CA CYS A 241 2.26 12.77 -21.20
C CYS A 241 0.85 12.19 -21.42
N ILE A 242 0.30 12.36 -22.63
CA ILE A 242 -0.98 11.77 -23.05
C ILE A 242 -0.88 10.24 -23.13
N ALA A 243 0.19 9.68 -23.71
CA ALA A 243 0.39 8.23 -23.80
C ALA A 243 0.53 7.57 -22.41
N GLN A 244 1.20 8.24 -21.45
CA GLN A 244 1.28 7.77 -20.07
C GLN A 244 -0.12 7.70 -19.44
N LEU A 245 -0.91 8.77 -19.55
CA LEU A 245 -2.24 8.88 -18.94
C LEU A 245 -3.26 7.93 -19.60
N GLY A 246 -3.20 7.75 -20.93
CA GLY A 246 -3.99 6.74 -21.63
C GLY A 246 -3.63 5.31 -21.19
N SER A 247 -2.34 5.02 -20.98
CA SER A 247 -1.89 3.71 -20.50
C SER A 247 -2.29 3.44 -19.04
N ASP A 248 -2.24 4.46 -18.18
CA ASP A 248 -2.73 4.42 -16.80
C ASP A 248 -4.23 4.10 -16.74
N VAL A 249 -5.05 4.83 -17.53
CA VAL A 249 -6.49 4.58 -17.66
C VAL A 249 -6.78 3.17 -18.20
N ALA A 250 -6.02 2.68 -19.18
CA ALA A 250 -6.20 1.33 -19.72
C ALA A 250 -5.97 0.24 -18.66
N LEU A 251 -4.86 0.35 -17.92
CA LEU A 251 -4.46 -0.63 -16.91
C LEU A 251 -5.36 -0.59 -15.68
N GLY A 252 -5.69 0.60 -15.15
CA GLY A 252 -6.61 0.73 -14.01
C GLY A 252 -8.02 0.24 -14.33
N THR A 253 -8.49 0.44 -15.56
CA THR A 253 -9.77 -0.11 -16.03
C THR A 253 -9.73 -1.64 -16.15
N ALA A 254 -8.63 -2.20 -16.67
CA ALA A 254 -8.43 -3.65 -16.71
C ALA A 254 -8.37 -4.25 -15.29
N GLU A 255 -7.72 -3.59 -14.31
CA GLU A 255 -7.74 -4.01 -12.90
C GLU A 255 -9.17 -4.04 -12.33
N CYS A 256 -9.98 -2.99 -12.57
CA CYS A 256 -11.39 -2.96 -12.15
C CYS A 256 -12.17 -4.20 -12.65
N PHE A 257 -12.04 -4.55 -13.93
CA PHE A 257 -12.73 -5.69 -14.53
C PHE A 257 -12.14 -7.05 -14.07
N LEU A 258 -10.82 -7.17 -13.93
CA LEU A 258 -10.18 -8.38 -13.39
C LEU A 258 -10.61 -8.64 -11.94
N LEU A 259 -10.68 -7.61 -11.09
CA LEU A 259 -11.17 -7.73 -9.71
C LEU A 259 -12.64 -8.17 -9.66
N ALA A 260 -13.47 -7.73 -10.60
CA ALA A 260 -14.86 -8.18 -10.72
C ALA A 260 -14.97 -9.62 -11.24
N ALA A 261 -14.18 -10.02 -12.24
CA ALA A 261 -14.11 -11.39 -12.73
C ALA A 261 -13.64 -12.38 -11.65
N MET A 262 -12.68 -11.98 -10.80
CA MET A 262 -12.26 -12.75 -9.63
C MET A 262 -13.34 -12.85 -8.55
N ALA A 263 -14.25 -11.87 -8.42
CA ALA A 263 -15.42 -11.99 -7.53
C ALA A 263 -16.45 -12.98 -8.09
N TYR A 264 -16.66 -12.96 -9.41
CA TYR A 264 -17.59 -13.85 -10.10
C TYR A 264 -17.12 -15.31 -10.08
N ASP A 265 -15.83 -15.60 -10.33
CA ASP A 265 -15.22 -16.93 -10.14
C ASP A 265 -15.50 -17.49 -8.74
N ARG A 266 -15.26 -16.68 -7.71
CA ARG A 266 -15.51 -17.06 -6.30
C ARG A 266 -16.98 -17.29 -6.00
N TYR A 267 -17.87 -16.54 -6.64
CA TYR A 267 -19.31 -16.75 -6.53
C TYR A 267 -19.71 -18.10 -7.13
N VAL A 268 -19.30 -18.40 -8.37
CA VAL A 268 -19.61 -19.70 -9.00
C VAL A 268 -19.03 -20.86 -8.18
N ALA A 269 -17.78 -20.75 -7.71
CA ALA A 269 -17.10 -21.78 -6.94
C ALA A 269 -17.74 -22.10 -5.57
N ILE A 270 -18.44 -21.14 -4.94
CA ILE A 270 -19.02 -21.28 -3.60
C ILE A 270 -20.54 -21.48 -3.63
N CYS A 271 -21.24 -20.92 -4.63
CA CYS A 271 -22.70 -21.02 -4.76
C CYS A 271 -23.14 -22.17 -5.65
N SER A 272 -22.36 -22.49 -6.71
CA SER A 272 -22.75 -23.46 -7.74
C SER A 272 -21.63 -24.46 -8.07
N PRO A 273 -21.04 -25.17 -7.09
CA PRO A 273 -19.83 -25.98 -7.28
C PRO A 273 -19.98 -27.09 -8.33
N LEU A 274 -21.17 -27.69 -8.48
CA LEU A 274 -21.45 -28.71 -9.50
C LEU A 274 -21.42 -28.16 -10.94
N LEU A 275 -21.64 -26.85 -11.12
CA LEU A 275 -21.65 -26.15 -12.40
C LEU A 275 -20.41 -25.27 -12.59
N TYR A 276 -19.40 -25.38 -11.72
CA TYR A 276 -18.18 -24.58 -11.82
C TYR A 276 -17.43 -24.84 -13.13
N SER A 277 -17.26 -26.11 -13.53
CA SER A 277 -16.52 -26.47 -14.74
C SER A 277 -17.16 -26.00 -16.05
N THR A 278 -18.46 -25.71 -16.07
CA THR A 278 -19.16 -25.17 -17.25
C THR A 278 -19.11 -23.64 -17.27
N HIS A 279 -19.50 -22.98 -16.17
CA HIS A 279 -19.51 -21.52 -16.05
C HIS A 279 -18.10 -20.89 -15.98
N MET A 280 -17.11 -21.60 -15.45
CA MET A 280 -15.70 -21.21 -15.41
C MET A 280 -14.85 -22.14 -16.28
N SER A 281 -15.37 -22.51 -17.44
CA SER A 281 -14.61 -23.21 -18.48
C SER A 281 -13.52 -22.29 -19.07
N PRO A 282 -12.38 -22.82 -19.58
CA PRO A 282 -11.27 -22.00 -20.09
C PRO A 282 -11.67 -20.98 -21.16
N ARG A 283 -12.69 -21.30 -21.99
CA ARG A 283 -13.25 -20.38 -23.00
C ARG A 283 -13.86 -19.14 -22.33
N VAL A 284 -14.67 -19.31 -21.28
CA VAL A 284 -15.28 -18.20 -20.54
C VAL A 284 -14.20 -17.37 -19.82
N CYS A 285 -13.18 -18.01 -19.25
CA CYS A 285 -12.07 -17.30 -18.63
C CYS A 285 -11.30 -16.43 -19.63
N ILE A 286 -11.01 -16.95 -20.84
CA ILE A 286 -10.37 -16.19 -21.91
C ILE A 286 -11.26 -15.03 -22.38
N ILE A 287 -12.57 -15.24 -22.54
CA ILE A 287 -13.51 -14.16 -22.90
C ILE A 287 -13.49 -13.06 -21.83
N LEU A 288 -13.56 -13.40 -20.54
CA LEU A 288 -13.51 -12.44 -19.43
C LEU A 288 -12.19 -11.66 -19.36
N LEU A 289 -11.05 -12.30 -19.70
CA LEU A 289 -9.76 -11.62 -19.83
C LEU A 289 -9.77 -10.63 -21.00
N VAL A 290 -10.18 -11.09 -22.19
CA VAL A 290 -10.19 -10.28 -23.41
C VAL A 290 -11.13 -9.08 -23.26
N THR A 291 -12.33 -9.24 -22.69
CA THR A 291 -13.23 -8.10 -22.44
C THR A 291 -12.69 -7.14 -21.37
N SER A 292 -11.97 -7.64 -20.35
CA SER A 292 -11.31 -6.77 -19.36
C SER A 292 -10.26 -5.85 -20.01
N TYR A 293 -9.41 -6.38 -20.90
CA TYR A 293 -8.41 -5.59 -21.60
C TYR A 293 -9.04 -4.69 -22.68
N LEU A 294 -9.99 -5.19 -23.49
CA LEU A 294 -10.69 -4.39 -24.49
C LEU A 294 -11.46 -3.21 -23.86
N GLY A 295 -12.15 -3.43 -22.74
CA GLY A 295 -12.82 -2.36 -22.00
C GLY A 295 -11.84 -1.29 -21.50
N GLY A 296 -10.65 -1.71 -21.07
CA GLY A 296 -9.55 -0.80 -20.74
C GLY A 296 -9.07 0.02 -21.94
N CYS A 297 -8.81 -0.65 -23.07
CA CYS A 297 -8.41 0.03 -24.31
C CYS A 297 -9.48 1.03 -24.79
N VAL A 298 -10.77 0.67 -24.78
CA VAL A 298 -11.86 1.58 -25.19
C VAL A 298 -11.95 2.81 -24.28
N ASN A 299 -11.90 2.63 -22.96
CA ASN A 299 -11.92 3.76 -22.01
C ASN A 299 -10.68 4.67 -22.20
N ALA A 300 -9.51 4.07 -22.37
CA ALA A 300 -8.28 4.80 -22.65
C ALA A 300 -8.32 5.56 -23.99
N SER A 301 -8.88 4.97 -25.05
CA SER A 301 -9.05 5.63 -26.35
C SER A 301 -10.00 6.81 -26.27
N SER A 302 -11.11 6.69 -25.53
CA SER A 302 -12.05 7.80 -25.27
C SER A 302 -11.35 8.95 -24.53
N CYS A 303 -10.69 8.65 -23.41
CA CYS A 303 -9.94 9.65 -22.63
C CYS A 303 -8.82 10.31 -23.48
N THR A 304 -8.06 9.52 -24.23
CA THR A 304 -6.99 10.00 -25.12
C THR A 304 -7.52 10.91 -26.23
N GLY A 305 -8.65 10.57 -26.85
CA GLY A 305 -9.30 11.40 -27.88
C GLY A 305 -9.75 12.77 -27.33
N CYS A 306 -10.32 12.80 -26.12
CA CYS A 306 -10.65 14.05 -25.44
C CYS A 306 -9.38 14.89 -25.16
N LEU A 307 -8.29 14.26 -24.73
CA LEU A 307 -7.01 14.95 -24.43
C LEU A 307 -6.30 15.49 -25.68
N LEU A 308 -6.36 14.77 -26.80
CA LEU A 308 -5.81 15.23 -28.09
C LEU A 308 -6.60 16.41 -28.68
N SER A 309 -7.82 16.66 -28.18
CA SER A 309 -8.67 17.79 -28.57
C SER A 309 -8.40 19.06 -27.73
N LEU A 310 -7.57 19.00 -26.69
CA LEU A 310 -7.23 20.14 -25.83
C LEU A 310 -6.07 20.96 -26.39
N THR A 311 -6.17 22.29 -26.26
CA THR A 311 -5.15 23.24 -26.71
C THR A 311 -4.39 23.82 -25.52
N PHE A 312 -3.11 23.49 -25.37
CA PHE A 312 -2.27 23.91 -24.25
C PHE A 312 -1.52 25.21 -24.54
N CYS A 313 -1.78 26.25 -23.74
CA CYS A 313 -1.08 27.55 -23.83
C CYS A 313 -0.85 28.21 -22.46
N GLY A 314 -0.93 27.45 -21.36
CA GLY A 314 -0.30 27.83 -20.09
C GLY A 314 1.24 27.70 -20.14
N PRO A 315 1.94 27.95 -19.02
CA PRO A 315 3.41 27.83 -18.95
C PRO A 315 3.96 26.39 -19.04
N ASN A 316 3.10 25.40 -19.30
CA ASN A 316 3.43 23.98 -19.43
C ASN A 316 4.15 23.36 -18.20
N GLU A 317 3.96 23.93 -17.01
CA GLU A 317 4.49 23.41 -15.74
C GLU A 317 3.47 22.56 -14.98
N ILE A 318 3.56 21.22 -15.12
CA ILE A 318 2.76 20.27 -14.32
C ILE A 318 3.35 20.16 -12.90
N ASN A 319 2.54 20.39 -11.88
CA ASN A 319 2.98 20.38 -10.48
C ASN A 319 2.76 18.99 -9.81
N HIS A 320 3.20 17.93 -10.49
CA HIS A 320 3.02 16.54 -10.08
C HIS A 320 4.25 15.66 -10.38
N PHE A 321 4.23 14.40 -9.95
CA PHE A 321 5.31 13.44 -10.25
C PHE A 321 5.11 12.68 -11.56
N PHE A 322 3.89 12.69 -12.11
CA PHE A 322 3.46 12.06 -13.36
C PHE A 322 2.25 12.81 -13.94
N CYS A 323 1.91 12.56 -15.21
CA CYS A 323 0.79 13.22 -15.87
C CYS A 323 -0.58 12.75 -15.33
N ASP A 324 -1.32 13.67 -14.72
CA ASP A 324 -2.60 13.44 -14.02
C ASP A 324 -3.69 14.32 -14.65
N LEU A 325 -4.86 13.72 -14.96
CA LEU A 325 -5.93 14.34 -15.75
C LEU A 325 -6.36 15.72 -15.23
N PRO A 326 -6.64 15.92 -13.91
CA PRO A 326 -7.09 17.21 -13.37
C PRO A 326 -6.00 18.28 -13.29
N GLN A 327 -4.76 17.98 -13.71
CA GLN A 327 -3.70 18.98 -13.88
C GLN A 327 -3.51 19.34 -15.36
N LEU A 328 -3.75 18.37 -16.26
CA LEU A 328 -3.66 18.60 -17.70
C LEU A 328 -4.82 19.49 -18.20
N VAL A 329 -6.05 19.26 -17.71
CA VAL A 329 -7.23 20.13 -17.94
C VAL A 329 -7.04 21.55 -17.37
N LYS A 330 -6.17 21.75 -16.37
CA LYS A 330 -5.84 23.09 -15.83
C LYS A 330 -4.75 23.84 -16.62
N LEU A 331 -4.20 23.23 -17.67
CA LEU A 331 -3.17 23.83 -18.54
C LEU A 331 -3.69 24.12 -19.96
N SER A 332 -4.89 23.63 -20.31
CA SER A 332 -5.57 23.94 -21.56
C SER A 332 -6.28 25.29 -21.50
N CYS A 333 -6.15 26.09 -22.56
CA CYS A 333 -6.88 27.35 -22.72
C CYS A 333 -8.31 27.12 -23.21
N THR A 334 -8.52 26.06 -23.99
CA THR A 334 -9.85 25.59 -24.41
C THR A 334 -10.47 24.78 -23.28
N HIS A 335 -11.33 25.42 -22.49
CA HIS A 335 -12.12 24.78 -21.42
C HIS A 335 -13.25 23.91 -22.03
N ILE A 336 -12.86 22.78 -22.63
CA ILE A 336 -13.79 21.79 -23.18
C ILE A 336 -14.41 21.02 -22.01
N TYR A 337 -15.63 21.38 -21.63
CA TYR A 337 -16.41 20.70 -20.58
C TYR A 337 -16.41 19.17 -20.76
N ILE A 338 -16.58 18.70 -22.00
CA ILE A 338 -16.53 17.28 -22.38
C ILE A 338 -15.23 16.59 -21.93
N ALA A 339 -14.07 17.26 -22.03
CA ALA A 339 -12.78 16.66 -21.66
C ALA A 339 -12.55 16.51 -20.16
N GLU A 340 -13.34 17.20 -19.32
CA GLU A 340 -13.31 17.03 -17.86
C GLU A 340 -14.34 15.97 -17.41
N ILE A 341 -15.61 16.10 -17.83
CA ILE A 341 -16.68 15.22 -17.35
C ILE A 341 -16.88 13.93 -18.15
N SER A 342 -16.47 13.81 -19.41
CA SER A 342 -16.56 12.52 -20.14
C SER A 342 -15.65 11.43 -19.53
N PRO A 343 -14.36 11.67 -19.25
CA PRO A 343 -13.53 10.68 -18.56
C PRO A 343 -14.02 10.40 -17.13
N ALA A 344 -14.53 11.41 -16.42
CA ALA A 344 -15.06 11.26 -15.07
C ALA A 344 -16.34 10.39 -15.02
N VAL A 345 -17.27 10.58 -15.96
CA VAL A 345 -18.48 9.76 -16.11
C VAL A 345 -18.11 8.35 -16.54
N SER A 346 -17.18 8.18 -17.48
CA SER A 346 -16.70 6.85 -17.90
C SER A 346 -16.10 6.09 -16.71
N ALA A 347 -15.10 6.66 -16.04
CA ALA A 347 -14.47 6.06 -14.86
C ALA A 347 -15.47 5.80 -13.72
N GLY A 348 -16.37 6.75 -13.44
CA GLY A 348 -17.43 6.59 -12.44
C GLY A 348 -18.37 5.44 -12.76
N SER A 349 -18.82 5.31 -14.02
CA SER A 349 -19.69 4.22 -14.46
C SER A 349 -19.01 2.85 -14.34
N ILE A 350 -17.74 2.75 -14.73
CA ILE A 350 -16.94 1.53 -14.60
C ILE A 350 -16.83 1.14 -13.12
N ILE A 351 -16.46 2.07 -12.25
CA ILE A 351 -16.35 1.83 -10.79
C ILE A 351 -17.68 1.37 -10.19
N VAL A 352 -18.81 1.99 -10.57
CA VAL A 352 -20.14 1.60 -10.08
C VAL A 352 -20.52 0.19 -10.56
N ILE A 353 -20.30 -0.12 -11.85
CA ILE A 353 -20.61 -1.43 -12.43
C ILE A 353 -19.77 -2.53 -11.79
N THR A 354 -18.45 -2.34 -11.66
CA THR A 354 -17.57 -3.37 -11.09
C THR A 354 -17.78 -3.54 -9.58
N LEU A 355 -18.02 -2.45 -8.83
CA LEU A 355 -18.42 -2.56 -7.42
C LEU A 355 -19.77 -3.27 -7.25
N PHE A 356 -20.75 -3.00 -8.11
CA PHE A 356 -22.05 -3.69 -8.07
C PHE A 356 -21.88 -5.20 -8.28
N ILE A 357 -21.13 -5.62 -9.31
CA ILE A 357 -20.82 -7.04 -9.57
C ILE A 357 -20.13 -7.68 -8.35
N ILE A 358 -19.14 -7.00 -7.76
CA ILE A 358 -18.42 -7.50 -6.58
C ILE A 358 -19.37 -7.62 -5.37
N VAL A 359 -20.15 -6.58 -5.05
CA VAL A 359 -21.07 -6.58 -3.89
C VAL A 359 -22.14 -7.66 -4.04
N VAL A 360 -22.79 -7.76 -5.20
CA VAL A 360 -23.82 -8.79 -5.46
C VAL A 360 -23.23 -10.20 -5.36
N SER A 361 -22.06 -10.44 -5.97
CA SER A 361 -21.34 -11.72 -5.84
C SER A 361 -21.07 -12.08 -4.38
N TYR A 362 -20.61 -11.11 -3.58
CA TYR A 362 -20.27 -11.33 -2.18
C TYR A 362 -21.49 -11.47 -1.25
N LEU A 363 -22.63 -10.85 -1.56
CA LEU A 363 -23.89 -11.09 -0.85
C LEU A 363 -24.38 -12.53 -1.03
N TYR A 364 -24.34 -13.06 -2.26
CA TYR A 364 -24.68 -14.47 -2.51
C TYR A 364 -23.68 -15.45 -1.88
N ILE A 365 -22.37 -15.16 -1.96
CA ILE A 365 -21.32 -15.95 -1.27
C ILE A 365 -21.61 -15.99 0.24
N LEU A 366 -21.92 -14.86 0.87
CA LEU A 366 -22.22 -14.78 2.29
C LEU A 366 -23.48 -15.61 2.65
N HIS A 367 -24.54 -15.53 1.84
CA HIS A 367 -25.75 -16.34 2.01
C HIS A 367 -25.47 -17.85 1.90
N SER A 368 -24.64 -18.26 0.92
CA SER A 368 -24.20 -19.66 0.79
C SER A 368 -23.41 -20.13 2.02
N ILE A 369 -22.42 -19.36 2.47
CA ILE A 369 -21.61 -19.65 3.66
C ILE A 369 -22.47 -19.72 4.93
N LEU A 370 -23.48 -18.87 5.07
CA LEU A 370 -24.44 -18.94 6.18
C LEU A 370 -25.31 -20.21 6.12
N LYS A 371 -25.67 -20.70 4.92
CA LYS A 371 -26.40 -21.97 4.74
C LYS A 371 -25.53 -23.24 4.89
N MET A 372 -24.21 -23.16 4.69
CA MET A 372 -23.30 -24.31 4.83
C MET A 372 -23.35 -24.92 6.25
N ARG A 373 -23.58 -26.24 6.35
CA ARG A 373 -23.59 -26.95 7.65
C ARG A 373 -22.19 -27.26 8.20
N SER A 374 -21.16 -27.36 7.35
CA SER A 374 -19.78 -27.63 7.78
C SER A 374 -19.07 -26.37 8.30
N THR A 375 -18.60 -26.43 9.55
CA THR A 375 -17.78 -25.38 10.17
C THR A 375 -16.42 -25.21 9.49
N GLU A 376 -15.80 -26.31 9.05
CA GLU A 376 -14.53 -26.28 8.32
C GLU A 376 -14.70 -25.74 6.89
N GLY A 377 -15.79 -26.12 6.21
CA GLY A 377 -16.17 -25.55 4.91
C GLY A 377 -16.36 -24.03 4.98
N ARG A 378 -17.11 -23.54 5.98
CA ARG A 378 -17.25 -22.11 6.28
C ARG A 378 -15.89 -21.44 6.52
N HIS A 379 -15.02 -22.04 7.33
CA HIS A 379 -13.70 -21.47 7.63
C HIS A 379 -12.80 -21.39 6.39
N LYS A 380 -12.81 -22.43 5.52
CA LYS A 380 -12.10 -22.43 4.24
C LYS A 380 -12.60 -21.32 3.32
N ALA A 381 -13.93 -21.19 3.18
CA ALA A 381 -14.55 -20.15 2.36
C ALA A 381 -14.23 -18.73 2.87
N PHE A 382 -14.40 -18.45 4.17
CA PHE A 382 -14.02 -17.15 4.74
C PHE A 382 -12.53 -16.86 4.54
N SER A 383 -11.64 -17.83 4.76
CA SER A 383 -10.20 -17.65 4.64
C SER A 383 -9.78 -17.29 3.21
N THR A 384 -10.41 -17.85 2.17
CA THR A 384 -10.09 -17.51 0.78
C THR A 384 -10.77 -16.20 0.37
N CYS A 385 -12.03 -15.97 0.74
CA CYS A 385 -12.78 -14.76 0.41
C CYS A 385 -12.15 -13.50 1.02
N THR A 386 -11.58 -13.59 2.22
CA THR A 386 -10.98 -12.44 2.91
C THR A 386 -9.76 -11.87 2.17
N SER A 387 -9.00 -12.66 1.40
CA SER A 387 -7.84 -12.11 0.67
C SER A 387 -8.26 -11.19 -0.47
N HIS A 388 -9.19 -11.62 -1.34
CA HIS A 388 -9.72 -10.79 -2.42
C HIS A 388 -10.48 -9.57 -1.90
N LEU A 389 -11.33 -9.72 -0.87
CA LEU A 389 -11.97 -8.57 -0.20
C LEU A 389 -10.94 -7.58 0.39
N THR A 390 -9.78 -8.05 0.87
CA THR A 390 -8.71 -7.15 1.33
C THR A 390 -8.11 -6.36 0.17
N ALA A 391 -7.86 -6.99 -0.98
CA ALA A 391 -7.37 -6.30 -2.18
C ALA A 391 -8.39 -5.28 -2.72
N VAL A 392 -9.65 -5.70 -2.91
CA VAL A 392 -10.77 -4.83 -3.33
C VAL A 392 -10.92 -3.62 -2.40
N THR A 393 -10.88 -3.83 -1.07
CA THR A 393 -11.03 -2.72 -0.10
C THR A 393 -9.86 -1.74 -0.16
N LEU A 394 -8.64 -2.21 -0.45
CA LEU A 394 -7.47 -1.35 -0.61
C LEU A 394 -7.49 -0.59 -1.94
N PHE A 395 -7.85 -1.25 -3.04
CA PHE A 395 -7.98 -0.62 -4.35
C PHE A 395 -9.11 0.43 -4.38
N TYR A 396 -10.38 0.02 -4.27
CA TYR A 396 -11.50 0.97 -4.36
C TYR A 396 -11.54 1.97 -3.18
N GLY A 397 -11.07 1.55 -1.99
CA GLY A 397 -10.99 2.43 -0.83
C GLY A 397 -9.97 3.57 -0.99
N THR A 398 -8.89 3.36 -1.74
CA THR A 398 -7.93 4.43 -2.05
C THR A 398 -8.37 5.26 -3.25
N VAL A 399 -8.93 4.67 -4.31
CA VAL A 399 -9.53 5.42 -5.43
C VAL A 399 -10.59 6.41 -4.91
N THR A 400 -11.49 5.95 -4.03
CA THR A 400 -12.46 6.82 -3.35
C THR A 400 -11.77 7.90 -2.48
N PHE A 401 -10.73 7.55 -1.71
CA PHE A 401 -9.98 8.51 -0.89
C PHE A 401 -9.31 9.61 -1.72
N VAL A 402 -8.93 9.33 -2.96
CA VAL A 402 -8.17 10.22 -3.85
C VAL A 402 -9.07 11.14 -4.68
N TYR A 403 -10.14 10.57 -5.25
CA TYR A 403 -10.97 11.27 -6.24
C TYR A 403 -12.31 11.78 -5.66
N VAL A 404 -12.79 11.23 -4.53
CA VAL A 404 -14.10 11.59 -3.94
C VAL A 404 -13.96 12.46 -2.68
N ILE A 405 -12.84 12.40 -1.95
CA ILE A 405 -12.62 13.33 -0.84
C ILE A 405 -12.34 14.74 -1.39
N PRO A 406 -13.10 15.78 -0.99
CA PRO A 406 -12.93 17.11 -1.53
C PRO A 406 -11.53 17.67 -1.19
N LYS A 407 -10.89 18.27 -2.20
CA LYS A 407 -9.55 18.85 -2.12
C LYS A 407 -9.55 20.16 -1.34
N SER A 408 -9.70 20.08 -0.01
CA SER A 408 -9.51 21.20 0.92
C SER A 408 -8.14 21.88 0.70
N ASP A 409 -8.04 23.18 0.95
CA ASP A 409 -6.90 24.05 0.58
C ASP A 409 -5.55 23.76 1.26
N HIS A 410 -5.38 22.58 1.88
CA HIS A 410 -4.19 22.17 2.62
C HIS A 410 -3.05 21.63 1.74
N SER A 411 -2.67 22.44 0.75
CA SER A 411 -1.44 22.38 -0.07
C SER A 411 -1.25 21.19 -1.02
N SER A 412 -0.78 21.50 -2.23
CA SER A 412 -0.48 20.53 -3.29
C SER A 412 0.51 19.43 -2.91
N ASP A 413 1.35 19.64 -1.90
CA ASP A 413 2.31 18.64 -1.40
C ASP A 413 1.64 17.46 -0.68
N HIS A 414 0.44 17.61 -0.12
CA HIS A 414 -0.29 16.46 0.46
C HIS A 414 -0.86 15.55 -0.64
N ASN A 415 -1.42 16.10 -1.70
CA ASN A 415 -1.93 15.33 -2.85
C ASN A 415 -0.81 14.50 -3.49
N LYS A 416 0.38 15.08 -3.67
CA LYS A 416 1.59 14.39 -4.14
C LYS A 416 1.96 13.16 -3.29
N VAL A 417 1.92 13.27 -1.96
CA VAL A 417 2.24 12.15 -1.05
C VAL A 417 1.15 11.08 -1.07
N VAL A 418 -0.12 11.47 -1.07
CA VAL A 418 -1.25 10.52 -1.22
C VAL A 418 -1.15 9.78 -2.56
N SER A 419 -0.73 10.47 -3.62
CA SER A 419 -0.56 9.89 -4.96
C SER A 419 0.46 8.76 -5.02
N VAL A 420 1.61 8.96 -4.39
CA VAL A 420 2.63 7.92 -4.18
C VAL A 420 2.07 6.69 -3.43
N PHE A 421 1.15 6.88 -2.48
CA PHE A 421 0.61 5.76 -1.70
C PHE A 421 -0.31 4.85 -2.50
N TYR A 422 -1.22 5.37 -3.34
CA TYR A 422 -2.05 4.46 -4.17
C TYR A 422 -1.25 3.89 -5.35
N THR A 423 -0.52 4.73 -6.09
CA THR A 423 0.17 4.30 -7.33
C THR A 423 1.26 3.25 -7.13
N VAL A 424 1.97 3.28 -5.99
CA VAL A 424 3.14 2.41 -5.77
C VAL A 424 2.90 1.33 -4.72
N VAL A 425 2.12 1.62 -3.66
CA VAL A 425 2.00 0.69 -2.53
C VAL A 425 0.93 -0.38 -2.76
N ILE A 426 -0.09 -0.13 -3.61
CA ILE A 426 -1.11 -1.14 -3.91
C ILE A 426 -0.54 -2.27 -4.79
N PRO A 427 0.15 -1.99 -5.92
CA PRO A 427 0.79 -3.05 -6.71
C PRO A 427 1.88 -3.83 -5.96
N MET A 428 2.51 -3.21 -4.95
CA MET A 428 3.45 -3.87 -4.03
C MET A 428 2.73 -4.78 -3.02
N LEU A 429 1.51 -4.40 -2.59
CA LEU A 429 0.72 -5.15 -1.62
C LEU A 429 -0.07 -6.31 -2.27
N ASN A 430 -0.49 -6.19 -3.53
CA ASN A 430 -1.22 -7.24 -4.25
C ASN A 430 -0.52 -8.62 -4.14
N PRO A 431 0.78 -8.78 -4.47
CA PRO A 431 1.53 -10.01 -4.21
C PRO A 431 1.47 -10.51 -2.77
N LEU A 432 1.57 -9.62 -1.79
CA LEU A 432 1.63 -9.97 -0.37
C LEU A 432 0.26 -10.40 0.17
N ILE A 433 -0.83 -9.80 -0.33
CA ILE A 433 -2.21 -10.15 0.04
C ILE A 433 -2.55 -11.55 -0.46
N TYR A 434 -2.23 -11.87 -1.72
CA TYR A 434 -2.54 -13.16 -2.32
C TYR A 434 -1.56 -14.27 -1.91
N SER A 435 -0.26 -14.00 -1.73
CA SER A 435 0.72 -15.02 -1.31
C SER A 435 0.80 -15.25 0.20
N LEU A 436 0.83 -14.21 1.05
CA LEU A 436 1.06 -14.41 2.49
C LEU A 436 -0.17 -14.93 3.25
N ARG A 437 -1.35 -14.93 2.64
CA ARG A 437 -2.57 -15.52 3.21
C ARG A 437 -2.95 -16.88 2.64
N ASN A 438 -2.52 -17.21 1.44
CA ASN A 438 -2.87 -18.48 0.79
C ASN A 438 -1.85 -19.58 1.15
N LYS A 439 -2.33 -20.76 1.60
CA LYS A 439 -1.46 -21.90 1.91
C LYS A 439 -0.84 -22.49 0.65
N ASP A 440 -1.62 -22.58 -0.43
CA ASP A 440 -1.24 -23.27 -1.66
C ASP A 440 -0.10 -22.52 -2.36
N VAL A 441 -0.18 -21.19 -2.39
CA VAL A 441 0.86 -20.29 -2.91
C VAL A 441 2.14 -20.38 -2.08
N LYS A 442 2.06 -20.48 -0.74
CA LYS A 442 3.25 -20.68 0.11
C LYS A 442 3.93 -22.01 -0.13
N GLU A 443 3.15 -23.08 -0.28
CA GLU A 443 3.71 -24.41 -0.51
C GLU A 443 4.30 -24.52 -1.92
N ALA A 444 3.67 -23.91 -2.93
CA ALA A 444 4.26 -23.74 -4.25
C ALA A 444 5.58 -22.92 -4.20
N MET A 445 5.61 -21.79 -3.48
CA MET A 445 6.84 -21.00 -3.32
C MET A 445 7.94 -21.81 -2.63
N ARG A 446 7.59 -22.63 -1.62
CA ARG A 446 8.53 -23.55 -0.96
C ARG A 446 9.11 -24.55 -1.95
N LYS A 447 8.27 -25.23 -2.73
CA LYS A 447 8.69 -26.19 -3.77
C LYS A 447 9.57 -25.53 -4.85
N LEU A 448 9.21 -24.33 -5.32
CA LEU A 448 10.01 -23.57 -6.29
C LEU A 448 11.36 -23.13 -5.70
N THR A 449 11.39 -22.64 -4.46
CA THR A 449 12.63 -22.29 -3.75
C THR A 449 13.53 -23.50 -3.55
N MET A 450 12.97 -24.68 -3.24
CA MET A 450 13.73 -25.92 -3.15
C MET A 450 14.31 -26.32 -4.51
N LYS A 451 13.53 -26.27 -5.60
CA LYS A 451 14.04 -26.56 -6.96
C LYS A 451 15.15 -25.61 -7.39
N LEU A 452 15.02 -24.31 -7.13
CA LEU A 452 16.05 -23.32 -7.48
C LEU A 452 17.35 -23.55 -6.68
N LYS A 453 17.26 -24.01 -5.42
CA LYS A 453 18.40 -24.47 -4.59
C LYS A 453 18.96 -25.86 -4.96
N PHE A 454 18.48 -26.45 -6.03
CA PHE A 454 19.06 -27.65 -6.67
C PHE A 454 19.61 -27.34 -8.08
N LEU A 455 19.54 -26.06 -8.50
CA LEU A 455 20.04 -25.54 -9.78
C LEU A 455 21.16 -24.49 -9.58
N PHE A 456 21.46 -24.14 -8.32
CA PHE A 456 22.52 -23.27 -7.82
C PHE A 456 23.03 -23.82 -6.49
#